data_AF-A0A392R534-F1
#
_entry.id   AF-A0A392R534-F1
#
_cell.length_a   1.000
_cell.length_b   1.000
_cell.length_c   1.000
_cell.angle_alpha   90.00
_cell.angle_beta   90.00
_cell.angle_gamma   90.00
#
_symmetry.space_group_name_H-M   'P 1'
#
loop_
_entity.id
_entity.type
_entity.pdbx_description
1 polymer ?
#
loop_
_entity_poly.entity_id
_entity_poly.type
_entity_poly.pdbx_seq_one_letter_code
_entity_poly.pdbx_strand_id
1 'polypeptide(L)' 'EAERITQCQGRVFCLEDEPGVHRVWLPDVESPGLAMSRAFGDYCIKQYGLISVPEVTQRNISSNDQFVVLASDGVRCPIL' A
#
# COMPACT_ATOMS: atom_id res chain seq x y z
N GLU A 1 -3.25 -6.20 -6.55
CA GLU A 1 -3.42 -6.04 -5.08
C GLU A 1 -4.87 -6.18 -4.61
N ALA A 2 -5.84 -5.42 -5.16
CA ALA A 2 -7.24 -5.43 -4.70
C ALA A 2 -7.93 -6.81 -4.75
N GLU A 3 -7.74 -7.57 -5.83
CA GLU A 3 -8.32 -8.93 -5.96
C GLU A 3 -7.93 -9.85 -4.80
N ARG A 4 -6.65 -9.82 -4.39
CA ARG A 4 -6.16 -10.60 -3.25
C ARG A 4 -6.87 -10.19 -1.96
N ILE A 5 -7.02 -8.88 -1.74
CA ILE A 5 -7.72 -8.34 -0.56
C ILE A 5 -9.17 -8.84 -0.53
N THR A 6 -9.88 -8.75 -1.66
CA THR A 6 -11.27 -9.24 -1.77
C THR A 6 -11.38 -10.75 -1.55
N GLN A 7 -10.44 -11.56 -2.07
CA GLN A 7 -10.40 -13.00 -1.84
C GLN A 7 -10.16 -13.36 -0.36
N CYS A 8 -9.43 -12.52 0.37
CA CYS A 8 -9.22 -12.65 1.82
C CYS A 8 -10.33 -11.99 2.65
N GLN A 9 -11.51 -11.73 2.08
CA GLN A 9 -12.65 -11.07 2.75
C GLN A 9 -12.35 -9.64 3.25
N GLY A 10 -11.26 -9.03 2.77
CA GLY A 10 -10.96 -7.63 3.00
C GLY A 10 -11.79 -6.71 2.11
N ARG A 11 -11.88 -5.46 2.52
CA ARG A 11 -12.65 -4.40 1.85
C ARG A 11 -11.71 -3.33 1.31
N VAL A 12 -11.98 -2.77 0.12
CA VAL A 12 -11.18 -1.70 -0.49
C VAL A 12 -12.07 -0.54 -0.89
N PHE A 13 -11.95 0.58 -0.18
CA PHE A 13 -12.75 1.78 -0.40
C PHE A 13 -11.96 3.06 -0.11
N CYS A 14 -12.37 4.16 -0.72
CA CYS A 14 -11.89 5.51 -0.41
C CYS A 14 -12.71 6.13 0.72
N LEU A 15 -12.11 7.04 1.47
CA LEU A 15 -12.87 7.96 2.32
C LEU A 15 -13.55 9.02 1.45
N GLU A 16 -14.71 9.53 1.90
CA GLU A 16 -15.39 10.64 1.22
C GLU A 16 -14.53 11.91 1.20
N ASP A 17 -13.80 12.17 2.29
CA ASP A 17 -12.91 13.32 2.43
C ASP A 17 -11.59 13.19 1.65
N GLU A 18 -11.21 11.98 1.23
CA GLU A 18 -9.97 11.70 0.50
C GLU A 18 -10.24 10.84 -0.76
N PRO A 19 -10.97 11.39 -1.76
CA PRO A 19 -11.29 10.66 -2.97
C PRO A 19 -10.01 10.31 -3.74
N GLY A 20 -9.79 9.01 -3.97
CA GLY A 20 -8.63 8.49 -4.69
C GLY A 20 -7.65 7.70 -3.81
N VAL A 21 -7.70 7.88 -2.48
CA VAL A 21 -6.88 7.11 -1.54
C VAL A 21 -7.60 5.81 -1.18
N HIS A 22 -7.23 4.73 -1.84
CA HIS A 22 -7.79 3.41 -1.57
C HIS A 22 -7.19 2.82 -0.30
N ARG A 23 -8.04 2.43 0.64
CA ARG A 23 -7.64 1.85 1.93
C ARG A 23 -8.11 0.41 2.05
N VAL A 24 -7.37 -0.41 2.78
CA VAL A 24 -7.75 -1.76 3.17
C VAL A 24 -8.52 -1.67 4.48
N TRP A 25 -9.79 -2.07 4.48
CA TRP A 25 -10.68 -1.99 5.63
C TRP A 25 -10.88 -3.35 6.29
N LEU A 26 -10.98 -3.35 7.62
CA LEU A 26 -11.49 -4.48 8.40
C LEU A 26 -12.95 -4.74 8.00
N PRO A 27 -13.43 -5.99 7.91
CA PRO A 27 -14.82 -6.28 7.55
C PRO A 27 -15.82 -5.80 8.61
N ASP A 28 -15.49 -5.94 9.89
CA ASP A 28 -16.43 -5.74 11.00
C ASP A 28 -16.30 -4.38 11.71
N VAL A 29 -15.42 -3.50 11.22
CA VAL A 29 -15.15 -2.20 11.83
C VAL A 29 -15.23 -1.11 10.78
N GLU A 30 -16.10 -0.13 11.03
CA GLU A 30 -16.25 1.11 10.25
C GLU A 30 -15.19 2.13 10.68
N SER A 31 -13.92 1.75 10.60
CA SER A 31 -12.78 2.61 10.88
C SER A 31 -11.80 2.53 9.72
N PRO A 32 -11.26 3.68 9.25
CA PRO A 32 -10.34 3.70 8.13
C PRO A 32 -9.13 2.83 8.43
N GLY A 33 -8.88 1.86 7.55
CA GLY A 33 -7.68 1.05 7.63
C GLY A 33 -6.52 1.63 6.84
N LEU A 34 -5.63 0.76 6.40
CA LEU A 34 -4.33 1.15 5.86
C LEU A 34 -4.43 1.56 4.39
N ALA A 35 -3.82 2.69 4.02
CA ALA A 35 -3.73 3.17 2.63
C ALA A 35 -2.68 2.41 1.77
N MET A 36 -2.29 1.21 2.20
CA MET A 36 -1.32 0.35 1.54
C MET A 36 -1.78 -1.11 1.61
N SER A 37 -1.45 -1.88 0.58
CA SER A 37 -1.78 -3.31 0.46
C SER A 37 -0.64 -4.24 0.90
N ARG A 38 0.54 -3.67 1.19
CA ARG A 38 1.72 -4.36 1.71
C ARG A 38 2.40 -3.49 2.77
N ALA A 39 2.71 -4.08 3.92
CA ALA A 39 3.39 -3.39 5.02
C ALA A 39 4.04 -4.40 5.97
N PHE A 40 5.04 -3.97 6.74
CA PHE A 40 5.45 -4.69 7.94
C PHE A 40 4.52 -4.33 9.10
N GLY A 41 4.29 -5.25 10.04
CA GLY A 41 3.36 -5.00 11.16
C GLY A 41 1.89 -5.07 10.73
N ASP A 42 1.04 -4.21 11.30
CA ASP A 42 -0.41 -4.13 11.02
C ASP A 42 -1.14 -5.49 11.09
N TYR A 43 -0.83 -6.26 12.14
CA TYR A 43 -1.28 -7.64 12.30
C TYR A 43 -2.79 -7.83 12.22
N CYS A 44 -3.58 -6.84 12.68
CA CYS A 44 -5.04 -6.90 12.65
C CYS A 44 -5.61 -7.04 11.23
N ILE A 45 -4.92 -6.49 10.22
CA ILE A 45 -5.36 -6.51 8.82
C ILE A 45 -4.65 -7.55 7.95
N LYS A 46 -3.66 -8.28 8.50
CA LYS A 46 -2.94 -9.36 7.78
C LYS A 46 -3.85 -10.44 7.25
N GLN A 47 -4.86 -10.83 8.02
CA GLN A 47 -5.83 -11.84 7.62
C GLN A 47 -6.75 -11.39 6.46
N TYR A 48 -6.80 -10.09 6.17
CA TYR A 48 -7.65 -9.50 5.14
C TYR A 48 -6.87 -9.11 3.87
N GLY A 49 -5.75 -9.80 3.60
CA GLY A 49 -5.00 -9.65 2.35
C GLY A 49 -3.85 -8.64 2.38
N LEU A 50 -3.56 -8.03 3.54
CA LEU A 50 -2.29 -7.32 3.77
C LEU A 50 -1.15 -8.35 3.85
N ILE A 51 -0.10 -8.16 3.05
CA ILE A 51 1.06 -9.05 3.05
C ILE A 51 2.35 -8.31 3.42
N SER A 52 3.35 -9.04 3.91
CA SER A 52 4.71 -8.49 4.16
C SER A 52 5.70 -8.89 3.08
N VAL A 53 5.25 -9.60 2.03
CA VAL A 53 6.13 -10.08 0.95
C VAL A 53 6.44 -8.90 0.03
N PRO A 54 7.72 -8.50 -0.08
CA PRO A 54 8.11 -7.37 -0.93
C PRO A 54 8.02 -7.73 -2.40
N GLU A 55 7.97 -6.70 -3.25
CA GLU A 55 8.30 -6.85 -4.65
C GLU A 55 9.83 -6.76 -4.80
N VAL A 56 10.43 -7.75 -5.44
CA VAL A 56 11.88 -7.84 -5.62
C VAL A 56 12.19 -7.69 -7.09
N THR A 57 12.97 -6.65 -7.42
CA THR A 57 13.48 -6.43 -8.77
C THR A 57 15.00 -6.38 -8.73
N GLN A 58 15.64 -6.77 -9.83
CA GLN A 58 17.09 -6.74 -9.99
C GLN A 58 17.41 -5.92 -11.25
N ARG A 59 18.41 -5.06 -11.16
CA ARG A 59 18.91 -4.26 -12.28
C ARG A 59 20.43 -4.29 -12.29
N ASN A 60 21.01 -4.39 -13.48
CA ASN A 60 22.45 -4.22 -13.67
C ASN A 60 22.78 -2.73 -13.71
N ILE A 61 23.74 -2.32 -12.89
CA ILE A 61 24.23 -0.94 -12.86
C ILE A 61 25.22 -0.74 -13.99
N SER A 62 25.07 0.36 -14.73
CA SER A 62 25.94 0.78 -15.82
C SER A 62 26.61 2.11 -15.50
N SER A 63 27.58 2.52 -16.32
CA SER A 63 28.19 3.86 -16.24
C SER A 63 27.20 5.01 -16.47
N ASN A 64 26.00 4.73 -16.99
CA ASN A 64 24.96 5.73 -17.21
C ASN A 64 24.11 6.00 -15.96
N ASP A 65 24.18 5.14 -14.94
CA ASP A 65 23.42 5.31 -13.70
C ASP A 65 24.26 6.13 -12.69
N GLN A 66 23.88 7.39 -12.43
CA GLN A 66 24.69 8.30 -11.60
C GLN A 66 24.42 8.17 -10.09
N PHE A 67 23.17 7.97 -9.70
CA PHE A 67 22.76 7.81 -8.30
C PHE A 67 21.40 7.11 -8.20
N VAL A 68 21.09 6.59 -7.00
CA VAL A 68 19.79 5.99 -6.66
C VAL A 68 19.11 6.88 -5.62
N VAL A 69 17.85 7.22 -5.86
CA VAL A 69 17.03 7.98 -4.91
C VAL A 69 16.00 7.04 -4.29
N LEU A 70 15.96 7.03 -2.96
CA LEU A 70 14.91 6.40 -2.18
C LEU A 70 14.21 7.50 -1.38
N ALA A 71 12.89 7.55 -1.48
CA ALA A 71 12.07 8.57 -0.84
C ALA A 71 10.73 7.96 -0.41
N SER A 72 10.13 8.52 0.64
CA SER A 72 8.74 8.25 1.01
C SER A 72 7.76 9.00 0.09
N ASP A 73 6.49 8.61 0.14
CA ASP A 73 5.37 9.25 -0.54
C ASP A 73 5.23 10.76 -0.25
N GLY A 74 5.68 11.23 0.93
CA GLY A 74 5.72 12.65 1.28
C GLY A 74 6.55 13.52 0.33
N VAL A 75 7.50 12.96 -0.41
CA VAL A 75 8.27 13.69 -1.44
C VAL A 75 7.47 13.85 -2.74
N ARG A 76 6.49 12.97 -2.98
CA ARG A 76 5.64 13.02 -4.18
C ARG A 76 4.47 13.98 -4.00
N CYS A 77 3.98 14.21 -2.78
CA CYS A 77 2.74 14.96 -2.54
C CYS A 77 2.88 16.41 -3.03
N PRO A 78 2.28 16.80 -4.18
CA PRO A 78 2.02 18.19 -4.45
C PRO A 78 0.89 18.58 -3.50
N ILE A 79 1.14 19.53 -2.60
CA ILE A 79 0.04 20.14 -1.86
C ILE A 79 -0.78 20.90 -2.92
N LEU A 80 -1.86 20.30 -3.44
CA LEU A 80 -3.03 20.90 -4.11
C LEU A 80 -3.95 19.80 -4.68
#